data_AF-A0A382I474-F1
#
_entry.id   AF-A0A382I474-F1
#
_cell.length_a   1.000
_cell.length_b   1.000
_cell.length_c   1.000
_cell.angle_alpha   90.00
_cell.angle_beta   90.00
_cell.angle_gamma   90.00
#
_symmetry.space_group_name_H-M   'P 1'
#
loop_
_entity.id
_entity.type
_entity.pdbx_description
1 polymer ?
#
loop_
_entity_poly.entity_id
_entity_poly.type
_entity_poly.pdbx_seq_one_letter_code
_entity_poly.pdbx_strand_id
1 'polypeptide(L)'
;MKKLLFLLVLVNFILVVGCSGEKEVSKAPDSKDSMVHPSEGPLALPAESNPEANKHNEEGIDHWNQGHHDVALKHFNMASKIDGSSGEVHFNEAIAYDKVNQHGEATKHFKVAQQNANGNTLILESKILLAHVQ
;
A
#
# COMPACT_ATOMS: atom_id res chain seq x y z
N MET A 1 -55.58 -32.24 22.36
CA MET A 1 -54.24 -32.82 22.07
C MET A 1 -53.46 -31.80 21.23
N LYS A 2 -52.26 -31.43 21.68
CA LYS A 2 -51.33 -30.51 21.01
C LYS A 2 -50.78 -31.13 19.72
N LYS A 3 -50.56 -30.30 18.68
CA LYS A 3 -49.57 -30.38 17.57
C LYS A 3 -50.02 -29.34 16.52
N LEU A 4 -49.53 -28.10 16.54
CA LEU A 4 -48.26 -27.63 15.96
C LEU A 4 -48.12 -27.99 14.47
N LEU A 5 -48.40 -27.01 13.60
CA LEU A 5 -47.60 -26.81 12.38
C LEU A 5 -47.65 -25.33 11.98
N PHE A 6 -46.56 -24.63 12.32
CA PHE A 6 -46.16 -23.37 11.71
C PHE A 6 -45.77 -23.62 10.25
N LEU A 7 -46.20 -22.75 9.31
CA LEU A 7 -45.42 -22.27 8.15
C LEU A 7 -46.34 -21.63 7.10
N LEU A 8 -46.39 -20.29 7.07
CA LEU A 8 -46.54 -19.48 5.85
C LEU A 8 -46.44 -17.99 6.21
N VAL A 9 -45.21 -17.50 6.42
CA VAL A 9 -44.98 -16.05 6.38
C VAL A 9 -44.89 -15.67 4.92
N LEU A 10 -46.00 -15.13 4.40
CA LEU A 10 -46.11 -14.59 3.05
C LEU A 10 -45.16 -13.39 2.91
N VAL A 11 -44.14 -13.57 2.07
CA VAL A 11 -43.35 -12.49 1.49
C VAL A 11 -44.32 -11.58 0.74
N ASN A 12 -44.52 -10.36 1.26
CA ASN A 12 -45.18 -9.29 0.53
C ASN A 12 -44.17 -8.19 0.19
N PHE A 13 -44.22 -7.88 -1.08
CA PHE A 13 -43.30 -7.13 -1.90
C PHE A 13 -43.73 -5.67 -1.94
N ILE A 14 -42.74 -4.78 -1.79
CA ILE A 14 -42.69 -3.38 -2.27
C ILE A 14 -43.75 -2.39 -1.74
N LEU A 15 -43.25 -1.37 -1.04
CA LEU A 15 -43.53 0.03 -1.38
C LEU A 15 -42.23 0.85 -1.25
N VAL A 16 -41.51 0.98 -2.36
CA VAL A 16 -40.57 2.11 -2.57
C VAL A 16 -41.42 3.28 -3.06
N VAL A 17 -41.56 4.30 -2.23
CA VAL A 17 -41.89 5.66 -2.65
C VAL A 17 -41.02 6.58 -1.80
N GLY A 18 -40.02 7.20 -2.44
CA GLY A 18 -39.23 8.26 -1.82
C GLY A 18 -39.98 9.58 -1.79
N CYS A 19 -39.55 10.49 -0.91
CA CYS A 19 -39.45 11.91 -1.22
C CYS A 19 -38.61 12.65 -0.18
N SER A 20 -37.93 13.68 -0.68
CA SER A 20 -36.93 14.54 -0.06
C SER A 20 -37.32 15.18 1.27
N GLY A 21 -36.31 15.34 2.13
CA GLY A 21 -36.29 16.28 3.26
C GLY A 21 -34.87 16.75 3.51
N GLU A 22 -34.64 18.05 3.37
CA GLU A 22 -33.36 18.73 3.61
C GLU A 22 -33.11 19.02 5.09
N LYS A 23 -31.82 19.26 5.40
CA LYS A 23 -31.20 19.95 6.57
C LYS A 23 -30.86 19.10 7.79
N GLU A 24 -29.55 18.99 8.06
CA GLU A 24 -28.87 19.81 9.08
C GLU A 24 -27.35 19.60 8.98
N VAL A 25 -26.63 20.70 9.17
CA VAL A 25 -25.17 20.83 9.06
C VAL A 25 -24.51 20.22 10.29
N SER A 26 -23.82 19.09 10.14
CA SER A 26 -22.82 18.65 11.12
C SER A 26 -21.42 18.98 10.62
N LYS A 27 -20.86 20.03 11.22
CA LYS A 27 -19.46 20.45 11.09
C LYS A 27 -18.53 19.32 11.56
N ALA A 28 -17.64 18.88 10.67
CA ALA A 28 -16.48 18.04 10.97
C ALA A 28 -15.24 18.68 10.30
N PRO A 29 -14.05 18.49 10.89
CA PRO A 29 -13.07 19.57 11.07
C PRO A 29 -12.35 19.95 9.79
N ASP A 30 -11.94 21.22 9.73
CA ASP A 30 -10.96 21.73 8.79
C ASP A 30 -9.76 20.77 8.75
N SER A 31 -9.68 19.95 7.71
CA SER A 31 -8.42 19.31 7.33
C SER A 31 -7.53 20.42 6.81
N LYS A 32 -6.84 21.07 7.75
CA LYS A 32 -5.63 21.83 7.50
C LYS A 32 -4.78 21.06 6.49
N ASP A 33 -4.72 21.61 5.28
CA ASP A 33 -3.53 21.70 4.44
C ASP A 33 -2.44 20.66 4.77
N SER A 34 -2.74 19.38 4.52
CA SER A 34 -1.71 18.36 4.41
C SER A 34 -1.16 18.49 3.01
N MET A 35 -0.20 19.39 2.86
CA MET A 35 0.74 19.54 1.76
C MET A 35 0.83 18.24 0.93
N VAL A 36 0.06 18.18 -0.16
CA VAL A 36 -0.07 17.01 -1.04
C VAL A 36 1.23 16.92 -1.84
N HIS A 37 2.24 16.30 -1.25
CA HIS A 37 3.29 15.67 -2.02
C HIS A 37 2.75 14.32 -2.51
N PRO A 38 2.87 13.99 -3.81
CA PRO A 38 2.56 12.65 -4.28
C PRO A 38 3.34 11.65 -3.42
N SER A 39 2.67 10.65 -2.85
CA SER A 39 3.38 9.63 -2.08
C SER A 39 4.30 8.88 -3.03
N GLU A 40 5.59 8.89 -2.74
CA GLU A 40 6.56 8.06 -3.46
C GLU A 40 6.14 6.58 -3.34
N GLY A 41 6.21 5.86 -4.46
CA GLY A 41 5.78 4.48 -4.58
C GLY A 41 6.92 3.57 -5.05
N PRO A 42 6.68 2.24 -5.10
CA PRO A 42 7.70 1.28 -5.47
C PRO A 42 8.14 1.46 -6.93
N LEU A 43 9.37 1.06 -7.19
CA LEU A 43 10.07 1.16 -8.46
C LEU A 43 10.13 -0.20 -9.15
N ALA A 44 10.13 -0.21 -10.49
CA ALA A 44 10.52 -1.42 -11.22
C ALA A 44 12.01 -1.73 -10.98
N LEU A 45 12.40 -3.00 -11.06
CA LEU A 45 13.81 -3.37 -10.99
C LEU A 45 14.52 -3.08 -12.33
N PRO A 46 15.86 -2.95 -12.34
CA PRO A 46 16.63 -2.84 -13.57
C PRO A 46 16.34 -3.99 -14.55
N ALA A 47 16.41 -3.73 -15.85
CA ALA A 47 16.02 -4.70 -16.90
C ALA A 47 16.84 -6.00 -16.88
N GLU A 48 18.07 -5.93 -16.36
CA GLU A 48 19.02 -7.03 -16.20
C GLU A 48 18.83 -7.85 -14.91
N SER A 49 17.87 -7.47 -14.06
CA SER A 49 17.60 -8.16 -12.79
C SER A 49 17.14 -9.60 -13.01
N ASN A 50 17.31 -10.44 -11.98
CA ASN A 50 16.81 -11.81 -12.03
C ASN A 50 15.29 -11.85 -12.36
N PRO A 51 14.83 -12.64 -13.36
CA PRO A 51 13.42 -12.67 -13.75
C PRO A 51 12.44 -13.06 -12.63
N GLU A 52 12.84 -13.94 -11.71
CA GLU A 52 11.99 -14.33 -10.58
C GLU A 52 11.93 -13.22 -9.52
N ALA A 53 13.04 -12.48 -9.32
CA ALA A 53 13.03 -11.29 -8.48
C ALA A 53 12.11 -10.21 -9.08
N ASN A 54 12.19 -9.99 -10.40
CA ASN A 54 11.32 -9.04 -11.09
C ASN A 54 9.84 -9.42 -10.96
N LYS A 55 9.50 -10.71 -11.14
CA LYS A 55 8.12 -11.18 -10.95
C LYS A 55 7.59 -10.89 -9.55
N HIS A 56 8.36 -11.20 -8.51
CA HIS A 56 7.96 -10.87 -7.15
C HIS A 56 7.88 -9.35 -6.95
N ASN A 57 8.78 -8.56 -7.52
CA ASN A 57 8.70 -7.12 -7.45
C ASN A 57 7.41 -6.57 -8.09
N GLU A 58 7.03 -7.08 -9.27
CA GLU A 58 5.78 -6.72 -9.95
C GLU A 58 4.55 -7.08 -9.10
N GLU A 59 4.50 -8.30 -8.54
CA GLU A 59 3.44 -8.70 -7.60
C GLU A 59 3.39 -7.78 -6.37
N GLY A 60 4.56 -7.36 -5.86
CA GLY A 60 4.66 -6.41 -4.75
C GLY A 60 4.13 -5.02 -5.10
N ILE A 61 4.43 -4.51 -6.30
CA ILE A 61 3.89 -3.25 -6.83
C ILE A 61 2.36 -3.35 -6.97
N ASP A 62 1.85 -4.46 -7.49
CA ASP A 62 0.41 -4.68 -7.64
C ASP A 62 -0.32 -4.67 -6.30
N HIS A 63 0.24 -5.34 -5.28
CA HIS A 63 -0.30 -5.32 -3.92
C HIS A 63 -0.17 -3.94 -3.26
N TRP A 64 0.93 -3.23 -3.50
CA TRP A 64 1.12 -1.84 -3.02
C TRP A 64 0.03 -0.92 -3.56
N ASN A 65 -0.26 -1.00 -4.86
CA ASN A 65 -1.28 -0.18 -5.51
C ASN A 65 -2.70 -0.46 -4.98
N GLN A 66 -2.92 -1.63 -4.39
CA GLN A 66 -4.16 -2.01 -3.70
C GLN A 66 -4.19 -1.59 -2.23
N GLY A 67 -3.09 -1.03 -1.69
CA GLY A 67 -2.95 -0.69 -0.27
C GLY A 67 -2.60 -1.89 0.62
N HIS A 68 -2.32 -3.06 0.05
CA HIS A 68 -1.94 -4.29 0.77
C HIS A 68 -0.44 -4.27 1.13
N HIS A 69 -0.02 -3.30 1.94
CA HIS A 69 1.40 -3.03 2.20
C HIS A 69 2.14 -4.19 2.89
N ASP A 70 1.46 -4.97 3.74
CA ASP A 70 2.03 -6.16 4.38
C ASP A 70 2.27 -7.30 3.39
N VAL A 71 1.41 -7.43 2.37
CA VAL A 71 1.58 -8.40 1.27
C VAL A 71 2.68 -7.92 0.32
N ALA A 72 2.66 -6.64 -0.06
CA ALA A 72 3.71 -6.02 -0.86
C ALA A 72 5.10 -6.25 -0.26
N LEU A 73 5.23 -6.04 1.06
CA LEU A 73 6.48 -6.28 1.79
C LEU A 73 6.97 -7.74 1.67
N LYS A 74 6.08 -8.74 1.71
CA LYS A 74 6.48 -10.15 1.54
C LYS A 74 7.07 -10.41 0.16
N HIS A 75 6.47 -9.82 -0.88
CA HIS A 75 6.94 -9.94 -2.24
C HIS A 75 8.28 -9.21 -2.45
N PHE A 76 8.43 -7.99 -1.92
CA PHE A 76 9.69 -7.26 -2.00
C PHE A 76 10.83 -7.97 -1.24
N ASN A 77 10.56 -8.52 -0.06
CA ASN A 77 11.53 -9.36 0.67
C ASN A 77 11.92 -10.63 -0.11
N MET A 78 11.01 -11.19 -0.91
CA MET A 78 11.36 -12.32 -1.76
C MET A 78 12.22 -11.89 -2.95
N ALA A 79 11.89 -10.74 -3.57
CA ALA A 79 12.68 -10.16 -4.64
C ALA A 79 14.13 -9.91 -4.19
N SER A 80 14.35 -9.26 -3.04
CA SER A 80 15.69 -8.98 -2.51
C SER A 80 16.45 -10.25 -2.11
N LYS A 81 15.75 -11.28 -1.64
CA LYS A 81 16.34 -12.58 -1.32
C LYS A 81 16.85 -13.30 -2.57
N ILE A 82 16.17 -13.13 -3.70
CA ILE A 82 16.57 -13.69 -4.99
C ILE A 82 17.69 -12.86 -5.62
N ASP A 83 17.50 -11.54 -5.65
CA ASP A 83 18.45 -10.57 -6.18
C ASP A 83 18.33 -9.23 -5.41
N GLY A 84 19.23 -9.06 -4.45
CA GLY A 84 19.32 -7.87 -3.60
C GLY A 84 20.38 -6.87 -4.07
N SER A 85 20.80 -6.93 -5.33
CA SER A 85 21.96 -6.15 -5.80
C SER A 85 21.64 -4.69 -6.16
N SER A 86 20.37 -4.39 -6.46
CA SER A 86 19.94 -3.07 -6.92
C SER A 86 19.47 -2.16 -5.78
N GLY A 87 19.53 -0.84 -5.99
CA GLY A 87 18.97 0.12 -5.04
C GLY A 87 17.45 0.06 -4.98
N GLU A 88 16.81 -0.24 -6.11
CA GLU A 88 15.35 -0.26 -6.29
C GLU A 88 14.68 -1.33 -5.43
N VAL A 89 15.25 -2.53 -5.34
CA VAL A 89 14.66 -3.61 -4.53
C VAL A 89 14.67 -3.24 -3.04
N HIS A 90 15.75 -2.62 -2.57
CA HIS A 90 15.85 -2.13 -1.20
C HIS A 90 14.99 -0.88 -0.96
N PHE A 91 14.82 -0.02 -1.95
CA PHE A 91 13.88 1.10 -1.87
C PHE A 91 12.46 0.59 -1.66
N ASN A 92 12.05 -0.44 -2.40
CA ASN A 92 10.72 -1.02 -2.33
C ASN A 92 10.44 -1.70 -0.98
N GLU A 93 11.42 -2.44 -0.46
CA GLU A 93 11.35 -2.97 0.91
C GLU A 93 11.21 -1.84 1.92
N ALA A 94 12.02 -0.78 1.80
CA ALA A 94 12.05 0.31 2.77
C ALA A 94 10.72 1.08 2.84
N ILE A 95 10.13 1.45 1.70
CA ILE A 95 8.82 2.12 1.68
C ILE A 95 7.72 1.19 2.22
N ALA A 96 7.82 -0.12 1.99
CA ALA A 96 6.85 -1.09 2.52
C ALA A 96 6.99 -1.27 4.03
N TYR A 97 8.22 -1.34 4.55
CA TYR A 97 8.51 -1.32 5.98
C TYR A 97 7.98 -0.04 6.64
N ASP A 98 8.16 1.13 6.01
CA ASP A 98 7.62 2.39 6.52
C ASP A 98 6.08 2.34 6.62
N LYS A 99 5.40 1.88 5.57
CA LYS A 99 3.93 1.74 5.55
C LYS A 99 3.39 0.77 6.60
N VAL A 100 4.15 -0.25 6.98
CA VAL A 100 3.78 -1.17 8.08
C VAL A 100 4.32 -0.73 9.44
N ASN A 101 4.74 0.53 9.58
CA ASN A 101 5.24 1.16 10.81
C ASN A 101 6.52 0.51 11.39
N GLN A 102 7.32 -0.13 10.54
CA GLN A 102 8.61 -0.72 10.89
C GLN A 102 9.77 0.20 10.48
N HIS A 103 9.74 1.44 10.99
CA HIS A 103 10.65 2.50 10.56
C HIS A 103 12.14 2.17 10.76
N GLY A 104 12.49 1.35 11.75
CA GLY A 104 13.88 0.91 11.97
C GLY A 104 14.42 0.04 10.83
N GLU A 105 13.60 -0.88 10.30
CA GLU A 105 13.96 -1.68 9.12
C GLU A 105 13.93 -0.80 7.87
N ALA A 106 12.94 0.09 7.75
CA ALA A 106 12.87 1.06 6.65
C ALA A 106 14.18 1.88 6.54
N THR A 107 14.68 2.45 7.65
CA THR A 107 15.96 3.19 7.65
C THR A 107 17.14 2.33 7.20
N LYS A 108 17.21 1.05 7.57
CA LYS A 108 18.30 0.16 7.12
C LYS A 108 18.25 -0.03 5.61
N HIS A 109 17.09 -0.38 5.08
CA HIS A 109 16.91 -0.63 3.64
C HIS A 109 17.07 0.66 2.83
N PHE A 110 16.60 1.81 3.31
CA PHE A 110 16.84 3.10 2.66
C PHE A 110 18.32 3.47 2.55
N LYS A 111 19.13 3.16 3.57
CA LYS A 111 20.59 3.35 3.49
C LYS A 111 21.22 2.47 2.40
N VAL A 112 20.81 1.21 2.31
CA VAL A 112 21.29 0.30 1.27
C VAL A 112 20.81 0.75 -0.11
N ALA A 113 19.56 1.20 -0.23
CA ALA A 113 19.01 1.76 -1.47
C ALA A 113 19.82 2.95 -1.95
N GLN A 114 20.14 3.90 -1.05
CA GLN A 114 20.95 5.08 -1.38
C GLN A 114 22.36 4.70 -1.82
N GLN A 115 23.01 3.73 -1.15
CA GLN A 115 24.35 3.25 -1.49
C GLN A 115 24.40 2.57 -2.86
N ASN A 116 23.35 1.82 -3.22
CA ASN A 116 23.26 1.05 -4.46
C ASN A 116 22.37 1.73 -5.51
N ALA A 117 22.11 3.03 -5.37
CA ALA A 117 21.23 3.76 -6.27
C ALA A 117 21.77 3.83 -7.72
N ASN A 118 23.09 3.67 -7.92
CA ASN A 118 23.72 3.67 -9.24
C ASN A 118 23.35 4.88 -10.12
N GLY A 119 23.15 6.05 -9.49
CA GLY A 119 22.74 7.28 -10.16
C GLY A 119 21.23 7.41 -10.40
N ASN A 120 20.41 6.47 -9.93
CA ASN A 120 18.96 6.57 -9.97
C ASN A 120 18.48 7.72 -9.08
N THR A 121 18.09 8.83 -9.71
CA THR A 121 17.65 10.05 -9.02
C THR A 121 16.34 9.86 -8.28
N LEU A 122 15.49 8.90 -8.69
CA LEU A 122 14.26 8.59 -7.96
C LEU A 122 14.55 8.09 -6.54
N ILE A 123 15.68 7.42 -6.34
CA ILE A 123 16.15 6.99 -5.01
C ILE A 123 16.90 8.13 -4.32
N LEU A 124 17.87 8.75 -5.00
CA LEU A 124 18.75 9.76 -4.39
C LEU A 124 18.03 11.03 -3.95
N GLU A 125 16.95 11.40 -4.64
CA GLU A 125 16.14 12.59 -4.35
C GLU A 125 14.83 12.24 -3.61
N SER A 126 14.63 10.96 -3.26
CA SER A 126 13.42 10.52 -2.58
C SER A 126 13.27 11.21 -1.23
N LYS A 127 12.14 11.91 -1.04
CA LYS A 127 11.86 12.61 0.22
C LYS A 127 11.68 11.66 1.38
N ILE A 128 11.02 10.51 1.18
CA ILE A 128 10.82 9.52 2.25
C ILE A 128 12.15 8.91 2.66
N LEU A 129 13.01 8.57 1.69
CA LEU A 129 14.35 8.07 1.96
C LEU A 129 15.15 9.09 2.76
N LEU A 130 15.21 10.35 2.30
CA LEU A 130 15.98 11.41 2.95
C LEU A 130 15.50 11.68 4.37
N ALA A 131 14.20 11.61 4.63
CA ALA A 131 13.63 11.75 5.98
C ALA A 131 14.05 10.62 6.96
N HIS A 132 14.40 9.43 6.46
CA HIS A 132 14.87 8.32 7.29
C HIS A 132 16.37 8.32 7.55
N VAL A 133 17.17 8.96 6.68
CA VAL A 133 18.63 8.83 6.69
C VAL A 133 19.38 10.10 7.11
N GLN A 134 18.73 11.26 7.09
CA GLN A 134 19.33 12.56 7.43
C GLN A 134 19.07 12.97 8.89
#